data_AF-A0A973V062-F1
#
_entry.id   AF-A0A973V062-F1
#
_cell.length_a   1.000
_cell.length_b   1.000
_cell.length_c   1.000
_cell.angle_alpha   90.00
_cell.angle_beta   90.00
_cell.angle_gamma   90.00
#
_symmetry.space_group_name_H-M   'P 1'
#
loop_
_entity.id
_entity.type
_entity.pdbx_description
1 polymer ?
#
loop_
_entity_poly.entity_id
_entity_poly.type
_entity_poly.pdbx_seq_one_letter_code
_entity_poly.pdbx_strand_id
1 'polypeptide(L)' 'RILFNELKSGQAVVVDCEGDPNDIENAKLVFRAVARETPAEEPVEATAVAAAPTESAA' A
#
# COMPACT_ATOMS: atom_id res chain seq x y z
N ARG A 1 16.07 0.13 4.68
CA ARG A 1 15.33 0.09 5.96
C ARG A 1 13.86 0.24 5.62
N ILE A 2 13.01 -0.68 6.05
CA ILE A 2 11.56 -0.62 5.83
C ILE A 2 10.92 -0.17 7.13
N LEU A 3 10.16 0.93 7.09
CA LEU A 3 9.38 1.41 8.22
C LEU A 3 8.00 0.76 8.13
N PHE A 4 7.80 -0.34 8.87
CA PHE A 4 6.55 -1.12 8.79
C PHE A 4 5.29 -0.30 9.10
N ASN A 5 5.41 0.69 9.98
CA ASN A 5 4.30 1.58 10.33
C ASN A 5 3.93 2.57 9.21
N GLU A 6 4.75 2.69 8.18
CA GLU A 6 4.55 3.59 7.04
C GLU A 6 4.20 2.85 5.74
N LEU A 7 3.96 1.53 5.82
CA LEU A 7 3.52 0.76 4.66
C LEU A 7 2.14 1.23 4.20
N LYS A 8 2.04 1.57 2.92
CA LYS A 8 0.77 1.95 2.30
C LYS A 8 0.04 0.71 1.80
N SER A 9 -1.29 0.81 1.69
CA SER A 9 -2.11 -0.24 1.10
C SER A 9 -1.61 -0.57 -0.32
N GLY A 10 -1.51 -1.87 -0.61
CA GLY A 10 -1.02 -2.35 -1.89
C GLY A 10 0.52 -2.34 -2.05
N GLN A 11 1.29 -1.95 -1.04
CA GLN A 11 2.74 -2.13 -1.04
C GLN A 11 3.10 -3.56 -0.60
N ALA A 12 3.95 -4.24 -1.39
CA ALA A 12 4.44 -5.57 -1.06
C ALA A 12 5.84 -5.51 -0.45
N VAL A 13 6.08 -6.34 0.57
CA VAL A 13 7.39 -6.55 1.17
C VAL A 13 7.71 -8.04 1.10
N VAL A 14 8.84 -8.38 0.52
CA VAL A 14 9.36 -9.75 0.49
C VAL A 14 10.21 -9.95 1.74
N VAL A 15 9.94 -11.04 2.44
CA VAL A 15 10.73 -11.50 3.59
C VAL A 15 11.55 -12.68 3.14
N ASP A 16 12.86 -12.58 3.32
CA ASP A 16 13.83 -13.60 3.00
C ASP A 16 14.62 -13.97 4.26
N CYS A 17 15.34 -15.09 4.26
CA CYS A 17 16.14 -15.54 5.38
C CYS A 17 17.59 -15.69 4.91
N GLU A 18 18.50 -14.93 5.51
CA GLU A 18 19.93 -15.06 5.30
C GLU A 18 20.52 -16.01 6.34
N GLY A 19 21.15 -17.08 5.88
CA GLY A 19 21.75 -18.13 6.72
C GLY A 19 21.01 -19.47 6.65
N ASP A 20 21.25 -20.33 7.64
CA ASP A 20 20.51 -21.60 7.79
C ASP A 20 19.16 -21.32 8.48
N PRO A 21 18.02 -21.63 7.85
CA PRO A 21 16.71 -21.39 8.45
C PRO A 21 16.42 -22.21 9.71
N ASN A 22 17.20 -23.26 9.98
CA ASN A 22 17.08 -24.07 11.19
C ASN A 22 17.97 -23.55 12.34
N ASP A 23 18.89 -22.64 12.07
CA ASP A 23 19.74 -22.00 13.07
C ASP A 23 19.13 -20.67 13.54
N ILE A 24 18.15 -20.78 14.45
CA ILE A 24 17.36 -19.66 14.98
C ILE A 24 18.24 -18.55 15.60
N GLU A 25 19.41 -18.91 16.15
CA GLU A 25 20.29 -17.98 16.85
C GLU A 25 21.06 -17.06 15.88
N ASN A 26 21.43 -17.58 14.70
CA ASN A 26 22.27 -16.86 13.74
C ASN A 26 21.53 -16.42 12.47
N ALA A 27 20.39 -17.02 12.16
CA ALA A 27 19.58 -16.67 11.00
C ALA A 27 19.06 -15.24 11.09
N LYS A 28 19.03 -14.54 9.96
CA LYS A 28 18.55 -13.16 9.87
C LYS A 28 17.45 -13.03 8.85
N LEU A 29 16.32 -12.47 9.28
CA LEU A 29 15.27 -12.09 8.34
C LEU A 29 15.67 -10.81 7.61
N VAL A 30 15.65 -10.86 6.29
CA VAL A 30 15.95 -9.75 5.40
C VAL A 30 14.67 -9.32 4.70
N PHE A 31 14.36 -8.03 4.79
CA PHE A 31 13.14 -7.47 4.22
C PHE A 31 13.49 -6.60 3.02
N ARG A 32 12.87 -6.89 1.87
CA ARG A 32 13.07 -6.16 0.62
C ARG A 32 11.74 -5.55 0.16
N ALA A 33 11.75 -4.26 -0.13
CA ALA A 33 10.60 -3.61 -0.73
C ALA A 33 10.48 -4.07 -2.17
N VAL A 34 9.28 -4.47 -2.58
CA VAL A 34 9.01 -4.74 -3.98
C VAL A 34 8.57 -3.42 -4.61
N ALA A 35 9.31 -2.95 -5.60
CA ALA A 35 8.82 -1.86 -6.43
C ALA A 35 7.59 -2.40 -7.17
N ARG A 36 6.39 -1.99 -6.71
CA ARG A 36 5.19 -2.16 -7.51
C ARG A 36 5.32 -1.15 -8.64
N GLU A 37 5.27 -1.62 -9.88
CA GLU A 37 4.98 -0.73 -11.00
C GLU A 37 3.55 -0.23 -10.76
N THR A 38 3.42 0.93 -10.11
CA THR A 38 2.14 1.62 -10.02
C THR A 38 1.74 1.95 -11.46
N PRO A 39 0.58 1.49 -11.96
CA PRO A 39 0.00 2.12 -13.14
C PRO A 39 -0.08 3.61 -12.82
N ALA A 40 0.45 4.45 -13.71
CA ALA A 40 0.36 5.89 -13.54
C ALA A 40 -1.09 6.24 -13.21
N GLU A 41 -1.31 6.89 -12.08
CA GLU A 41 -2.62 7.38 -11.67
C GLU A 41 -2.98 8.47 -12.68
N GLU A 42 -3.70 8.11 -13.75
CA GLU A 42 -4.27 9.10 -14.64
C GLU A 42 -5.29 9.92 -13.85
N PRO A 43 -5.23 11.26 -13.90
CA PRO A 43 -6.07 12.11 -13.08
C PRO A 43 -7.54 11.88 -13.45
N VAL A 44 -8.31 11.30 -12.53
CA VAL A 44 -9.76 11.21 -12.70
C VAL A 44 -10.32 12.62 -12.48
N GLU A 45 -10.85 13.23 -13.53
CA GLU A 45 -11.55 14.52 -13.41
C GLU A 45 -12.74 14.35 -12.46
N ALA A 46 -12.77 15.16 -11.40
CA ALA A 46 -13.86 15.18 -10.43
C ALA A 46 -15.14 15.71 -11.09
N THR A 47 -16.04 14.82 -11.49
CA THR A 47 -17.41 15.21 -11.82
C THR A 47 -18.17 15.53 -10.53
N ALA A 48 -18.39 16.82 -10.29
CA ALA A 48 -19.25 17.30 -9.22
C ALA A 48 -20.71 16.98 -9.56
N VAL A 49 -21.33 16.04 -8.84
CA VAL A 49 -22.77 15.86 -8.89
C VAL A 49 -23.41 17.00 -8.08
N ALA A 50 -23.95 17.99 -8.79
CA ALA A 50 -24.77 19.04 -8.20
C ALA A 50 -26.07 18.42 -7.65
N ALA A 51 -26.12 18.21 -6.34
CA ALA A 51 -27.36 17.92 -5.64
C ALA A 51 -28.18 19.22 -5.56
N ALA A 52 -29.16 19.36 -6.44
CA ALA A 52 -30.17 20.41 -6.35
C ALA A 52 -31.09 20.18 -5.13
N PRO A 53 -31.46 21.20 -4.35
CA PRO A 53 -32.41 21.05 -3.25
C PRO A 53 -33.84 21.04 -3.81
N THR A 54 -34.63 20.01 -3.49
CA THR A 54 -36.10 20.11 -3.60
C THR A 54 -36.67 20.38 -2.21
N GLU A 55 -36.80 21.64 -1.87
CA GLU A 55 -37.83 22.11 -0.96
C GLU A 55 -39.12 22.29 -1.78
N SER A 56 -40.18 21.56 -1.43
CA SER A 56 -41.53 21.90 -1.88
C SER A 56 -42.51 21.56 -0.78
N ALA A 57 -42.96 22.62 -0.10
CA ALA A 57 -44.18 22.64 0.68
C ALA A 57 -45.41 22.52 -0.24
N ALA A 58 -46.42 21.77 0.21
CA ALA A 58 -47.85 22.03 0.00
C ALA A 58 -48.65 21.12 0.94
#